data_AF-A0AAN8PFE8-F1
#
_entry.id   AF-A0AAN8PFE8-F1
#
_cell.length_a   1.000
_cell.length_b   1.000
_cell.length_c   1.000
_cell.angle_alpha   90.00
_cell.angle_beta   90.00
_cell.angle_gamma   90.00
#
_symmetry.space_group_name_H-M   'P 1'
#
loop_
_entity.id
_entity.type
_entity.pdbx_description
1 polymer ?
#
loop_
_entity_poly.entity_id
_entity_poly.type
_entity_poly.pdbx_seq_one_letter_code
_entity_poly.pdbx_strand_id
1 'polypeptide(L)'
;MAEKDRGRMREEDYFLVQRFHTEIIREIDPRFIIDQLFSSFLFDERDLEQVRAEQERNGRTEGAKKIMEILRHSGADAFSKFLVCLRRAGYVGLVTLLENGQKVQRGMAVQEENKLTE
;
A
#
# COMPACT_ATOMS: atom_id res chain seq x y z
N MET A 1 16.90 8.02 -18.85
CA MET A 1 16.17 6.81 -18.40
C MET A 1 14.77 7.25 -18.06
N ALA A 2 13.77 6.83 -18.85
CA ALA A 2 12.39 7.26 -18.63
C ALA A 2 11.88 6.69 -17.31
N GLU A 3 11.37 7.57 -16.46
CA GLU A 3 10.59 7.25 -15.27
C GLU A 3 9.40 6.43 -15.75
N LYS A 4 9.33 5.14 -15.39
CA LYS A 4 8.18 4.30 -15.73
C LYS A 4 7.00 4.85 -14.94
N ASP A 5 6.18 5.67 -15.59
CA ASP A 5 4.87 6.05 -15.06
C ASP A 5 4.01 4.78 -15.00
N ARG A 6 4.04 4.14 -13.83
CA ARG A 6 3.19 2.97 -13.52
C ARG A 6 1.75 3.39 -13.27
N GLY A 7 1.44 4.69 -13.37
CA GLY A 7 0.19 5.28 -13.00
C GLY A 7 0.09 5.49 -11.48
N ARG A 8 -1.06 5.98 -11.04
CA ARG A 8 -1.35 6.21 -9.63
C ARG A 8 -2.34 5.20 -9.09
N MET A 9 -2.19 4.89 -7.81
CA MET A 9 -3.21 4.20 -7.04
C MET A 9 -4.53 4.96 -7.15
N ARG A 10 -5.66 4.23 -7.21
CA ARG A 10 -6.99 4.84 -7.17
C ARG A 10 -7.15 5.66 -5.90
N GLU A 11 -7.78 6.82 -6.01
CA GLU A 11 -7.96 7.75 -4.88
C GLU A 11 -8.64 7.08 -3.69
N GLU A 12 -9.67 6.26 -3.92
CA GLU A 12 -10.35 5.50 -2.88
C GLU A 12 -9.41 4.59 -2.08
N ASP A 13 -8.55 3.84 -2.79
CA ASP A 13 -7.59 2.93 -2.18
C ASP A 13 -6.47 3.73 -1.48
N TYR A 14 -6.08 4.88 -2.04
CA TYR A 14 -5.10 5.77 -1.43
C TYR A 14 -5.61 6.40 -0.14
N PHE A 15 -6.87 6.84 -0.08
CA PHE A 15 -7.49 7.33 1.15
C PHE A 15 -7.50 6.28 2.24
N LEU A 16 -7.79 5.03 1.88
CA LEU A 16 -7.76 3.91 2.81
C LEU A 16 -6.34 3.68 3.36
N VAL A 17 -5.35 3.69 2.48
CA VAL A 17 -3.94 3.58 2.85
C VAL A 17 -3.50 4.73 3.77
N GLN A 18 -3.90 5.96 3.47
CA GLN A 18 -3.61 7.13 4.31
C GLN A 18 -4.28 7.02 5.69
N ARG A 19 -5.53 6.55 5.73
CA ARG A 19 -6.28 6.36 6.98
C ARG A 19 -5.59 5.38 7.94
N PHE A 20 -5.00 4.31 7.42
CA PHE A 20 -4.29 3.29 8.20
C PHE A 20 -2.76 3.46 8.17
N HIS A 21 -2.26 4.61 7.74
CA HIS A 21 -0.84 4.85 7.52
C HIS A 21 0.02 4.56 8.76
N THR A 22 -0.45 4.97 9.94
CA THR A 22 0.24 4.76 11.21
C THR A 22 0.36 3.27 11.54
N GLU A 23 -0.72 2.51 11.40
CA GLU A 23 -0.75 1.07 11.63
C GLU A 23 0.15 0.35 10.63
N ILE A 24 0.06 0.71 9.35
CA ILE A 24 0.88 0.13 8.28
C ILE A 24 2.37 0.32 8.59
N ILE A 25 2.79 1.55 8.91
CA ILE A 25 4.20 1.84 9.23
C ILE A 25 4.66 1.15 10.51
N ARG A 26 3.77 1.00 11.50
CA ARG A 26 4.13 0.35 12.76
C ARG A 26 4.37 -1.15 12.59
N GLU A 27 3.52 -1.81 11.81
CA GLU A 27 3.52 -3.27 11.64
C GLU A 27 4.52 -3.75 10.58
N ILE A 28 4.70 -2.99 9.48
CA ILE A 28 5.59 -3.41 8.39
C ILE A 28 7.06 -3.26 8.79
N ASP A 29 7.82 -4.29 8.49
CA ASP A 29 9.27 -4.24 8.43
C ASP A 29 9.68 -4.49 6.98
N PRO A 30 10.31 -3.50 6.31
CA PRO A 30 10.59 -3.61 4.88
C PRO A 30 11.34 -4.91 4.58
N ARG A 31 12.31 -5.33 5.40
CA ARG A 31 13.13 -6.53 5.19
C ARG A 31 12.35 -7.79 4.84
N PHE A 32 11.14 -7.95 5.36
CA PHE A 32 10.32 -9.15 5.15
C PHE A 32 9.34 -9.03 3.99
N ILE A 33 9.06 -7.82 3.50
CA ILE A 33 8.06 -7.58 2.47
C ILE A 33 8.66 -7.18 1.12
N ILE A 34 9.87 -6.61 1.05
CA ILE A 34 10.38 -6.05 -0.22
C ILE A 34 10.42 -7.10 -1.33
N ASP A 35 10.83 -8.33 -1.01
CA ASP A 35 10.97 -9.39 -2.02
C ASP A 35 9.59 -9.80 -2.57
N GLN A 36 8.53 -9.70 -1.76
CA GLN A 36 7.16 -9.92 -2.21
C GLN A 36 6.65 -8.77 -3.09
N LEU A 37 7.01 -7.52 -2.76
CA LEU A 37 6.69 -6.34 -3.58
C LEU A 37 7.34 -6.43 -4.97
N PHE A 38 8.60 -6.86 -5.03
CA PHE A 38 9.30 -7.10 -6.28
C PHE A 38 8.69 -8.24 -7.09
N SER A 39 8.48 -9.40 -6.44
CA SER A 39 7.94 -10.60 -7.10
C SER A 39 6.51 -10.40 -7.65
N SER A 40 5.78 -9.42 -7.11
CA SER A 40 4.43 -9.07 -7.58
C SER A 40 4.42 -7.92 -8.59
N PHE A 41 5.60 -7.50 -9.08
CA PHE A 41 5.81 -6.39 -10.01
C PHE A 41 5.22 -5.05 -9.52
N LEU A 42 5.06 -4.90 -8.21
CA LEU A 42 4.72 -3.60 -7.62
C LEU A 42 5.95 -2.71 -7.63
N PHE A 43 7.09 -3.27 -7.25
CA PHE A 43 8.37 -2.57 -7.11
C PHE A 43 9.33 -3.10 -8.15
N ASP A 44 10.17 -2.22 -8.70
CA ASP A 44 11.32 -2.60 -9.51
C ASP A 44 12.62 -2.56 -8.68
N GLU A 45 13.74 -2.92 -9.28
CA GLU A 45 15.04 -2.96 -8.59
C GLU A 45 15.44 -1.61 -7.98
N ARG A 46 15.07 -0.49 -8.62
CA ARG A 46 15.40 0.85 -8.10
C ARG A 46 14.57 1.21 -6.89
N ASP A 47 13.31 0.80 -6.86
CA ASP A 47 12.47 0.96 -5.69
C ASP A 47 13.01 0.17 -4.50
N LEU A 48 13.47 -1.07 -4.75
CA LEU A 48 14.09 -1.90 -3.72
C LEU A 48 15.34 -1.24 -3.15
N GLU A 49 16.20 -0.72 -4.02
CA GLU A 49 17.41 -0.02 -3.62
C GLU A 49 17.07 1.22 -2.78
N GLN A 50 16.09 2.02 -3.19
CA GLN A 50 15.64 3.18 -2.43
C GLN A 50 15.11 2.79 -1.04
N VAL A 51 14.27 1.77 -0.95
CA VAL A 51 13.73 1.30 0.34
C VAL A 51 14.85 0.76 1.23
N ARG A 52 15.77 -0.04 0.70
CA ARG A 52 16.90 -0.59 1.46
C ARG A 52 17.81 0.54 1.96
N ALA A 53 18.16 1.49 1.10
CA ALA A 53 18.99 2.62 1.45
C ALA A 53 18.34 3.50 2.53
N GLU A 54 17.05 3.79 2.41
CA GLU A 54 16.30 4.56 3.40
C GLU A 54 16.24 3.83 4.74
N GLN A 55 15.97 2.53 4.72
CA GLN A 55 15.92 1.70 5.92
C GLN A 55 17.28 1.60 6.61
N GLU A 56 18.36 1.45 5.84
CA GLU A 56 19.72 1.35 6.38
C GLU A 56 20.16 2.67 7.03
N ARG A 57 19.85 3.80 6.40
CA ARG A 57 20.24 5.13 6.89
C ARG A 57 19.38 5.60 8.06
N ASN A 58 18.07 5.42 7.98
CA ASN A 58 17.10 6.07 8.85
C ASN A 58 16.21 5.09 9.64
N GLY A 59 16.41 3.79 9.44
CA GLY A 59 15.75 2.72 10.19
C GLY A 59 14.44 2.21 9.59
N ARG A 60 13.87 1.19 10.25
CA ARG A 60 12.67 0.46 9.81
C ARG A 60 11.50 1.37 9.43
N THR A 61 11.22 2.37 10.27
CA THR A 61 10.08 3.28 10.10
C THR A 61 10.18 4.10 8.82
N GLU A 62 11.35 4.66 8.51
CA GLU A 62 11.54 5.45 7.29
C GLU A 62 11.55 4.56 6.04
N GLY A 63 12.12 3.36 6.13
CA GLY A 63 11.98 2.36 5.06
C GLY A 63 10.53 1.99 4.79
N ALA A 64 9.69 1.84 5.83
CA ALA A 64 8.27 1.56 5.68
C ALA A 64 7.51 2.75 5.06
N LYS A 65 7.82 3.99 5.46
CA LYS A 65 7.30 5.20 4.79
C LYS A 65 7.68 5.25 3.32
N LYS A 66 8.92 4.89 2.98
CA LYS A 66 9.39 4.85 1.59
C LYS A 66 8.61 3.86 0.74
N ILE A 67 8.25 2.70 1.30
CA ILE A 67 7.32 1.77 0.65
C ILE A 67 5.99 2.46 0.34
N MET A 68 5.41 3.18 1.30
CA MET A 68 4.11 3.85 1.10
C MET A 68 4.16 4.95 0.05
N GLU A 69 5.25 5.72 0.01
CA GLU A 69 5.51 6.74 -1.01
C GLU A 69 5.54 6.12 -2.41
N ILE A 70 6.32 5.05 -2.61
CA ILE A 70 6.44 4.37 -3.90
C ILE A 70 5.12 3.69 -4.30
N LEU A 71 4.43 3.08 -3.33
CA LEU A 71 3.18 2.37 -3.55
C LEU A 71 2.09 3.28 -4.14
N ARG A 72 2.06 4.56 -3.75
CA ARG A 72 1.15 5.57 -4.33
C ARG A 72 1.30 5.69 -5.85
N HIS A 73 2.51 5.49 -6.37
CA HIS A 73 2.88 5.64 -7.77
C HIS A 73 3.04 4.29 -8.49
N SER A 74 2.42 3.23 -7.96
CA SER A 74 2.56 1.86 -8.48
C SER A 74 1.34 1.39 -9.31
N GLY A 75 0.48 2.32 -9.75
CA GLY A 75 -0.67 2.02 -10.61
C GLY A 75 -1.99 1.73 -9.90
N ALA A 76 -3.06 1.64 -10.70
CA ALA A 76 -4.43 1.58 -10.20
C ALA A 76 -4.76 0.29 -9.41
N ASP A 77 -4.04 -0.80 -9.69
CA ASP A 77 -4.18 -2.08 -9.00
C ASP A 77 -3.18 -2.27 -7.83
N ALA A 78 -2.41 -1.22 -7.51
CA ALA A 78 -1.33 -1.29 -6.53
C ALA A 78 -1.80 -1.79 -5.16
N PHE A 79 -2.96 -1.30 -4.70
CA PHE A 79 -3.51 -1.66 -3.41
C PHE A 79 -3.89 -3.15 -3.33
N SER A 80 -4.55 -3.69 -4.35
CA SER A 80 -4.93 -5.10 -4.38
C SER A 80 -3.71 -6.02 -4.41
N LYS A 81 -2.69 -5.68 -5.20
CA LYS A 81 -1.41 -6.42 -5.19
C LYS A 81 -0.70 -6.31 -3.84
N PHE A 82 -0.77 -5.14 -3.20
CA PHE A 82 -0.13 -4.91 -1.90
C PHE A 82 -0.74 -5.78 -0.81
N LEU A 83 -2.07 -5.95 -0.79
CA LEU A 83 -2.74 -6.89 0.11
C LEU A 83 -2.26 -8.34 -0.10
N VAL A 84 -2.04 -8.75 -1.36
CA VAL A 84 -1.49 -10.08 -1.66
C VAL A 84 -0.06 -10.21 -1.12
N CYS A 85 0.79 -9.20 -1.31
CA CYS A 85 2.15 -9.19 -0.76
C CYS A 85 2.15 -9.29 0.77
N LEU A 86 1.31 -8.50 1.44
CA LEU A 86 1.14 -8.55 2.89
C LEU A 86 0.72 -9.93 3.37
N ARG A 87 -0.25 -10.56 2.68
CA ARG A 87 -0.72 -11.91 3.00
C ARG A 87 0.39 -12.96 2.85
N ARG A 88 1.19 -12.87 1.78
CA ARG A 88 2.33 -13.76 1.54
C ARG A 88 3.46 -13.58 2.54
N ALA A 89 3.69 -12.34 2.99
CA ALA A 89 4.67 -12.02 4.02
C ALA A 89 4.16 -12.30 5.46
N GLY A 90 2.94 -12.82 5.63
CA GLY A 90 2.40 -13.22 6.93
C GLY A 90 1.70 -12.11 7.72
N TYR A 91 1.52 -10.92 7.16
CA TYR A 91 0.83 -9.79 7.80
C TYR A 91 -0.71 -9.92 7.77
N VAL A 92 -1.25 -11.08 8.15
CA VAL A 92 -2.68 -11.42 8.04
C VAL A 92 -3.56 -10.45 8.84
N GLY A 93 -3.11 -10.00 10.01
CA GLY A 93 -3.83 -9.01 10.81
C GLY A 93 -3.98 -7.67 10.08
N LEU A 94 -2.89 -7.17 9.48
CA LEU A 94 -2.91 -5.92 8.72
C LEU A 94 -3.78 -6.04 7.45
N VAL A 95 -3.71 -7.17 6.75
CA VAL A 95 -4.59 -7.44 5.60
C VAL A 95 -6.06 -7.39 6.01
N THR A 96 -6.40 -8.04 7.11
CA THR A 96 -7.78 -8.09 7.62
C THR A 96 -8.29 -6.68 8.00
N LEU A 97 -7.44 -5.87 8.64
CA LEU A 97 -7.73 -4.48 8.97
C LEU A 97 -8.06 -3.67 7.71
N LEU A 98 -7.19 -3.76 6.70
CA LEU A 98 -7.34 -3.02 5.44
C LEU A 98 -8.55 -3.48 4.62
N GLU A 99 -8.79 -4.79 4.52
CA GLU A 99 -9.96 -5.36 3.83
C GLU A 99 -11.27 -4.92 4.51
N ASN A 100 -11.32 -4.92 5.84
CA ASN A 100 -12.48 -4.44 6.59
C ASN A 100 -12.69 -2.94 6.38
N GLY A 101 -11.61 -2.14 6.39
CA GLY A 101 -11.67 -0.73 6.06
C GLY A 101 -12.20 -0.46 4.64
N GLN A 102 -11.77 -1.25 3.66
CA GLN A 102 -12.26 -1.16 2.27
C GLN A 102 -13.76 -1.48 2.17
N LYS A 103 -14.23 -2.52 2.87
CA LYS A 103 -15.66 -2.88 2.92
C LYS A 103 -16.49 -1.76 3.53
N VAL A 104 -16.01 -1.16 4.62
CA VAL A 104 -16.69 -0.05 5.29
C VAL A 104 -16.77 1.16 4.36
N GLN A 105 -15.68 1.53 3.70
CA GLN A 105 -15.65 2.65 2.74
C GLN A 105 -16.61 2.44 1.58
N ARG A 106 -16.66 1.24 1.00
CA ARG A 106 -17.63 0.89 -0.06
C ARG A 106 -19.07 0.84 0.45
N GLY A 107 -19.29 0.38 1.68
CA GLY A 107 -20.61 0.36 2.31
C GLY A 107 -21.16 1.76 2.59
N MET A 108 -20.29 2.73 2.91
CA MET A 108 -20.69 4.14 3.05
C MET A 108 -21.03 4.78 1.70
N ALA A 109 -20.29 4.45 0.63
CA ALA A 109 -20.58 4.97 -0.72
C ALA A 109 -21.99 4.56 -1.22
N VAL A 110 -22.45 3.35 -0.89
CA VAL A 110 -23.79 2.86 -1.25
C VAL A 110 -24.91 3.59 -0.49
N GLN A 111 -24.63 4.16 0.68
CA GLN A 111 -25.62 4.90 1.47
C GLN A 111 -25.79 6.35 1.01
N GLU A 112 -24.79 6.95 0.36
CA GLU A 112 -24.88 8.33 -0.14
C GLU A 112 -25.65 8.45 -1.46
N GLU A 113 -25.58 7.44 -2.35
CA GLU A 113 -26.35 7.46 -3.60
C GLU A 113 -27.86 7.32 -3.39
N ASN A 114 -28.30 6.66 -2.31
CA ASN A 114 -29.73 6.51 -1.99
C ASN A 114 -30.37 7.72 -1.30
N LYS A 115 -29.63 8.82 -1.06
CA LYS A 115 -30.17 10.05 -0.45
C LYS A 115 -30.47 11.18 -1.44
N LEU A 116 -30.25 10.98 -2.75
CA LEU A 116 -30.55 11.97 -3.79
C LEU A 116 -31.82 11.66 -4.60
N THR A 117 -32.64 10.70 -4.17
CA THR A 117 -33.86 10.27 -4.91
C THR A 117 -35.14 10.22 -4.08
N GLU A 118 -35.24 11.01 -3.00
CA GLU A 118 -36.50 11.28 -2.30
C GLU A 118 -36.84 12.77 -2.29
#